data_AF-A0A4U5NKH4-F1
#
_entry.id   AF-A0A4U5NKH4-F1
#
_cell.length_a   1.000
_cell.length_b   1.000
_cell.length_c   1.000
_cell.angle_alpha   90.00
_cell.angle_beta   90.00
_cell.angle_gamma   90.00
#
_symmetry.space_group_name_H-M   'P 1'
#
loop_
_entity.id
_entity.type
_entity.pdbx_description
1 polymer ?
#
loop_
_entity_poly.entity_id
_entity_poly.type
_entity_poly.pdbx_seq_one_letter_code
_entity_poly.pdbx_strand_id
1 'polypeptide(L)'
;MISALEDIRNIANEMTFADPSALGSLALRLSERYQHLAEASQMAVATLASPNIAQKLRVAVQKLGTASMELVKLAGLRRAHPSDARTKKELEESSKIVIDRVQEVLAALHEGSRGTQACINAANTVSGIIGDLDTTIMFATSGTLNPSRGQEKFGDHREAILKTAKALVEDTKALVAGAASNQEQLAVAAQNAVRTIVNLTDAVKSGAVSLSSDNAEAQVMVIHAVRDVAAALSNLISATKNASGRALHDPAMGNLKDAAKIMVTNVTSLLKTVKNVEDKNQMGARALEAAVEAIDHEIRSYDSGEAPGRGTASAEDVIRTTKHVTDATARTAAAAKTMQQADIVAASNLARQAVSELLSFSRPLEPLPIALTIQNSVTAPWTMAETSPSRSGRSWPHF
;
A
#
# COMPACT_ATOMS: atom_id res chain seq x y z
N MET A 1 19.86 14.65 -1.48
CA MET A 1 19.65 16.09 -1.79
C MET A 1 19.13 16.86 -0.59
N ILE A 2 17.96 16.53 0.00
CA ILE A 2 17.40 17.27 1.14
C ILE A 2 18.39 17.37 2.32
N SER A 3 19.02 16.27 2.73
CA SER A 3 20.06 16.30 3.79
C SER A 3 21.24 17.23 3.45
N ALA A 4 21.72 17.25 2.20
CA ALA A 4 22.80 18.15 1.81
C ALA A 4 22.39 19.63 1.86
N LEU A 5 21.13 19.94 1.48
CA LEU A 5 20.57 21.28 1.57
C LEU A 5 20.44 21.75 3.03
N GLU A 6 20.00 20.85 3.91
CA GLU A 6 19.94 21.08 5.35
C GLU A 6 21.33 21.34 5.95
N ASP A 7 22.34 20.56 5.56
CA ASP A 7 23.73 20.78 5.97
C ASP A 7 24.26 22.14 5.49
N ILE A 8 24.02 22.49 4.21
CA ILE A 8 24.42 23.79 3.64
C ILE A 8 23.77 24.94 4.42
N ARG A 9 22.47 24.84 4.72
CA ARG A 9 21.73 25.82 5.52
C ARG A 9 22.35 25.99 6.91
N ASN A 10 22.64 24.88 7.57
CA ASN A 10 23.22 24.88 8.91
C ASN A 10 24.63 25.49 8.92
N ILE A 11 25.47 25.12 7.95
CA ILE A 11 26.83 25.68 7.80
C ILE A 11 26.77 27.18 7.52
N ALA A 12 25.91 27.63 6.60
CA ALA A 12 25.74 29.05 6.33
C ALA A 12 25.35 29.81 7.61
N ASN A 13 24.36 29.30 8.35
CA ASN A 13 23.93 29.89 9.61
C ASN A 13 25.08 29.92 10.66
N GLU A 14 25.88 28.86 10.75
CA GLU A 14 27.05 28.78 11.64
C GLU A 14 28.12 29.83 11.27
N MET A 15 28.39 30.03 9.97
CA MET A 15 29.36 31.02 9.48
C MET A 15 29.01 32.46 9.87
N THR A 16 27.73 32.77 10.11
CA THR A 16 27.25 34.09 10.58
C THR A 16 27.84 34.46 11.93
N PHE A 17 28.05 33.48 12.81
CA PHE A 17 28.45 33.69 14.21
C PHE A 17 29.84 33.13 14.54
N ALA A 18 30.45 32.40 13.59
CA ALA A 18 31.72 31.75 13.80
C ALA A 18 32.90 32.73 13.96
N ASP A 19 33.87 32.31 14.76
CA ASP A 19 35.15 33.00 14.85
C ASP A 19 35.91 32.93 13.51
N PRO A 20 36.70 33.96 13.16
CA PRO A 20 37.46 33.98 11.91
C PRO A 20 38.31 32.72 11.69
N SER A 21 38.92 32.15 12.74
CA SER A 21 39.72 30.93 12.63
C SER A 21 38.93 29.71 12.14
N ALA A 22 37.65 29.59 12.49
CA ALA A 22 36.79 28.46 12.13
C ALA A 22 36.24 28.55 10.70
N LEU A 23 36.13 29.75 10.14
CA LEU A 23 35.53 30.01 8.82
C LEU A 23 36.17 29.23 7.67
N GLY A 24 37.47 28.90 7.76
CA GLY A 24 38.16 28.12 6.73
C GLY A 24 37.62 26.70 6.62
N SER A 25 37.41 26.05 7.77
CA SER A 25 36.85 24.69 7.82
C SER A 25 35.38 24.64 7.40
N LEU A 26 34.60 25.67 7.77
CA LEU A 26 33.20 25.80 7.38
C LEU A 26 33.05 26.05 5.87
N ALA A 27 33.89 26.90 5.29
CA ALA A 27 33.89 27.15 3.85
C ALA A 27 34.23 25.90 3.02
N LEU A 28 35.17 25.07 3.51
CA LEU A 28 35.49 23.78 2.90
C LEU A 28 34.29 22.83 2.94
N ARG A 29 33.70 22.63 4.13
CA ARG A 29 32.51 21.79 4.31
C ARG A 29 31.33 22.27 3.45
N LEU A 30 31.12 23.58 3.34
CA LEU A 30 30.08 24.16 2.49
C LEU A 30 30.28 23.76 1.03
N SER A 31 31.53 23.86 0.55
CA SER A 31 31.91 23.55 -0.83
C SER A 31 31.76 22.05 -1.14
N GLU A 32 32.17 21.17 -0.23
CA GLU A 32 31.96 19.72 -0.33
C GLU A 32 30.46 19.36 -0.39
N ARG A 33 29.65 19.94 0.50
CA ARG A 33 28.20 19.68 0.53
C ARG A 33 27.51 20.19 -0.74
N TYR A 34 27.93 21.35 -1.26
CA TYR A 34 27.44 21.86 -2.53
C TYR A 34 27.83 20.96 -3.71
N GLN A 35 29.05 20.43 -3.74
CA GLN A 35 29.48 19.48 -4.77
C GLN A 35 28.58 18.24 -4.79
N HIS A 36 28.35 17.61 -3.64
CA HIS A 36 27.43 16.47 -3.52
C HIS A 36 26.00 16.81 -3.97
N LEU A 37 25.51 18.01 -3.62
CA LEU A 37 24.21 18.48 -4.09
C LEU A 37 24.17 18.65 -5.61
N ALA A 38 25.20 19.23 -6.21
CA ALA A 38 25.29 19.47 -7.64
C ALA A 38 25.29 18.16 -8.43
N GLU A 39 26.12 17.19 -8.03
CA GLU A 39 26.16 15.85 -8.63
C GLU A 39 24.79 15.15 -8.53
N ALA A 40 24.18 15.14 -7.34
CA ALA A 40 22.86 14.56 -7.15
C ALA A 40 21.76 15.27 -7.97
N SER A 41 21.86 16.60 -8.13
CA SER A 41 20.91 17.39 -8.90
C SER A 41 20.97 17.07 -10.40
N GLN A 42 22.14 16.74 -10.95
CA GLN A 42 22.28 16.35 -12.35
C GLN A 42 21.51 15.06 -12.64
N MET A 43 21.64 14.06 -11.76
CA MET A 43 20.87 12.81 -11.86
C MET A 43 19.36 13.09 -11.72
N ALA A 44 18.96 13.89 -10.74
CA ALA A 44 17.56 14.23 -10.54
C ALA A 44 16.94 14.91 -11.77
N VAL A 45 17.62 15.93 -12.33
CA VAL A 45 17.22 16.66 -13.54
C VAL A 45 17.06 15.72 -14.74
N ALA A 46 17.93 14.72 -14.88
CA ALA A 46 17.84 13.74 -15.97
C ALA A 46 16.64 12.78 -15.85
N THR A 47 16.14 12.56 -14.64
CA THR A 47 15.03 11.63 -14.35
C THR A 47 13.67 12.29 -14.18
N LEU A 48 13.61 13.62 -14.05
CA LEU A 48 12.36 14.35 -13.88
C LEU A 48 11.53 14.33 -15.17
N ALA A 49 10.28 13.89 -15.06
CA ALA A 49 9.35 13.87 -16.19
C ALA A 49 8.94 15.28 -16.68
N SER A 50 8.98 16.29 -15.81
CA SER A 50 8.60 17.66 -16.15
C SER A 50 9.84 18.49 -16.51
N PRO A 51 9.97 18.95 -17.77
CA PRO A 51 11.11 19.78 -18.19
C PRO A 51 11.11 21.14 -17.47
N ASN A 52 9.94 21.67 -17.12
CA ASN A 52 9.82 22.93 -16.38
C ASN A 52 10.38 22.81 -14.96
N ILE A 53 10.04 21.73 -14.25
CA ILE A 53 10.55 21.48 -12.89
C ILE A 53 12.06 21.18 -12.94
N ALA A 54 12.49 20.39 -13.94
CA ALA A 54 13.91 20.10 -14.17
C ALA A 54 14.73 21.39 -14.39
N GLN A 55 14.24 22.30 -15.22
CA GLN A 55 14.88 23.60 -15.45
C GLN A 55 14.85 24.48 -14.19
N LYS A 56 13.72 24.52 -13.47
CA LYS A 56 13.60 25.27 -12.22
C LYS A 56 14.60 24.78 -11.16
N LEU A 57 14.73 23.46 -11.00
CA LEU A 57 15.70 22.84 -10.10
C LEU A 57 17.14 23.19 -10.51
N ARG A 58 17.46 23.07 -11.80
CA ARG A 58 18.79 23.41 -12.33
C ARG A 58 19.16 24.86 -12.04
N VAL A 59 18.26 25.80 -12.32
CA VAL A 59 18.48 27.23 -12.07
C VAL A 59 18.62 27.51 -10.58
N ALA A 60 17.78 26.91 -9.73
CA ALA A 60 17.86 27.09 -8.28
C ALA A 60 19.21 26.60 -7.72
N VAL A 61 19.67 25.42 -8.14
CA VAL A 61 20.97 24.86 -7.73
C VAL A 61 22.12 25.75 -8.21
N GLN A 62 22.07 26.26 -9.45
CA GLN A 62 23.08 27.20 -9.96
C GLN A 62 23.15 28.49 -9.15
N LYS A 63 21.99 29.08 -8.82
CA LYS A 63 21.94 30.28 -7.97
C LYS A 63 22.50 30.02 -6.57
N LEU A 64 22.20 28.86 -5.98
CA LEU A 64 22.78 28.43 -4.71
C LEU A 64 24.31 28.30 -4.80
N GLY A 65 24.83 27.77 -5.91
CA GLY A 65 26.26 27.70 -6.17
C GLY A 65 26.92 29.08 -6.22
N THR A 66 26.33 30.02 -6.95
CA THR A 66 26.81 31.40 -7.01
C THR A 66 26.82 32.06 -5.63
N ALA A 67 25.76 31.91 -4.85
CA ALA A 67 25.69 32.42 -3.49
C ALA A 67 26.73 31.76 -2.57
N SER A 68 26.94 30.45 -2.69
CA SER A 68 27.91 29.70 -1.89
C SER A 68 29.35 30.11 -2.20
N MET A 69 29.68 30.34 -3.48
CA MET A 69 30.98 30.86 -3.89
C MET A 69 31.26 32.24 -3.29
N GLU A 70 30.25 33.12 -3.26
CA GLU A 70 30.40 34.45 -2.68
C GLU A 70 30.59 34.39 -1.16
N LEU A 71 29.82 33.54 -0.47
CA LEU A 71 30.00 33.30 0.97
C LEU A 71 31.40 32.79 1.30
N VAL A 72 31.95 31.88 0.49
CA VAL A 72 33.33 31.36 0.65
C VAL A 72 34.37 32.47 0.48
N LYS A 73 34.21 33.35 -0.52
CA LYS A 73 35.11 34.50 -0.71
C LYS A 73 35.09 35.45 0.47
N LEU A 74 33.89 35.83 0.94
CA LEU A 74 33.73 36.70 2.09
C LEU A 74 34.28 36.07 3.38
N ALA A 75 34.16 34.75 3.53
CA ALA A 75 34.78 34.02 4.64
C ALA A 75 36.32 34.10 4.58
N GLY A 76 36.90 34.02 3.39
CA GLY A 76 38.33 34.24 3.15
C GLY A 76 38.79 35.66 3.51
N LEU A 77 38.02 36.68 3.10
CA LEU A 77 38.29 38.08 3.44
C LEU A 77 38.18 38.33 4.94
N ARG A 78 37.15 37.77 5.58
CA ARG A 78 36.93 37.86 7.03
C ARG A 78 38.07 37.24 7.83
N ARG A 79 38.68 36.16 7.31
CA ARG A 79 39.89 35.53 7.86
C ARG A 79 41.12 36.41 7.74
N ALA A 80 41.31 37.05 6.58
CA ALA A 80 42.43 37.95 6.35
C ALA A 80 42.30 39.25 7.17
N HIS A 81 41.07 39.70 7.46
CA HIS A 81 40.78 40.91 8.20
C HIS A 81 39.81 40.67 9.39
N PRO A 82 40.28 40.03 10.49
CA PRO A 82 39.44 39.64 11.64
C PRO A 82 38.80 40.78 12.44
N SER A 83 39.20 42.03 12.24
CA SER A 83 38.63 43.19 12.92
C SER A 83 37.73 44.05 12.03
N ASP A 84 37.60 43.71 10.74
CA ASP A 84 36.76 44.49 9.81
C ASP A 84 35.27 44.20 10.03
N ALA A 85 34.56 45.20 10.56
CA ALA A 85 33.13 45.15 10.80
C ALA A 85 32.31 45.14 9.50
N ARG A 86 32.81 45.72 8.40
CA ARG A 86 32.12 45.74 7.11
C ARG A 86 32.09 44.34 6.51
N THR A 87 33.24 43.66 6.44
CA THR A 87 33.32 42.28 5.93
C THR A 87 32.49 41.32 6.76
N LYS A 88 32.41 41.53 8.09
CA LYS A 88 31.52 40.77 8.96
C LYS A 88 30.05 40.94 8.52
N LYS A 89 29.59 42.17 8.33
CA LYS A 89 28.21 42.43 7.90
C LYS A 89 27.90 41.84 6.51
N GLU A 90 28.81 41.99 5.56
CA GLU A 90 28.68 41.41 4.21
C GLU A 90 28.61 39.87 4.27
N LEU A 91 29.40 39.22 5.15
CA LEU A 91 29.32 37.78 5.39
C LEU A 91 27.95 37.36 5.95
N GLU A 92 27.42 38.09 6.93
CA GLU A 92 26.10 37.84 7.51
C GLU A 92 24.97 37.96 6.47
N GLU A 93 25.05 38.96 5.58
CA GLU A 93 24.10 39.16 4.48
C GLU A 93 24.21 38.02 3.45
N SER A 94 25.43 37.65 3.05
CA SER A 94 25.67 36.56 2.11
C SER A 94 25.20 35.20 2.64
N SER A 95 25.36 34.96 3.95
CA SER A 95 24.84 33.77 4.61
C SER A 95 23.31 33.66 4.48
N LYS A 96 22.58 34.77 4.73
CA LYS A 96 21.12 34.82 4.54
C LYS A 96 20.73 34.51 3.10
N ILE A 97 21.46 35.04 2.11
CA ILE A 97 21.21 34.75 0.69
C ILE A 97 21.37 33.26 0.41
N VAL A 98 22.39 32.59 0.94
CA VAL A 98 22.57 31.13 0.80
C VAL A 98 21.38 30.37 1.39
N ILE A 99 20.91 30.76 2.59
CA ILE A 99 19.73 30.16 3.24
C ILE A 99 18.48 30.32 2.37
N ASP A 100 18.24 31.50 1.80
CA ASP A 100 17.11 31.75 0.89
C ASP A 100 17.21 30.92 -0.39
N ARG A 101 18.42 30.77 -0.95
CA ARG A 101 18.63 29.91 -2.13
C ARG A 101 18.42 28.44 -1.82
N VAL A 102 18.78 27.98 -0.62
CA VAL A 102 18.44 26.61 -0.15
C VAL A 102 16.92 26.40 -0.18
N GLN A 103 16.14 27.36 0.30
CA GLN A 103 14.68 27.28 0.26
C GLN A 103 14.13 27.23 -1.17
N GLU A 104 14.71 27.98 -2.12
CA GLU A 104 14.34 27.92 -3.54
C GLU A 104 14.56 26.51 -4.13
N VAL A 105 15.66 25.84 -3.78
CA VAL A 105 15.93 24.46 -4.22
C VAL A 105 14.94 23.48 -3.58
N LEU A 106 14.68 23.61 -2.27
CA LEU A 106 13.70 22.76 -1.58
C LEU A 106 12.30 22.90 -2.19
N ALA A 107 11.88 24.12 -2.53
CA ALA A 107 10.59 24.36 -3.18
C ALA A 107 10.50 23.65 -4.54
N ALA A 108 11.55 23.69 -5.36
CA ALA A 108 11.59 22.99 -6.65
C ALA A 108 11.54 21.45 -6.48
N LEU A 109 12.23 20.91 -5.47
CA LEU A 109 12.19 19.48 -5.15
C LEU A 109 10.80 19.04 -4.69
N HIS A 110 10.16 19.80 -3.80
CA HIS A 110 8.82 19.50 -3.31
C HIS A 110 7.76 19.55 -4.42
N GLU A 111 7.87 20.52 -5.34
CA GLU A 111 7.00 20.58 -6.51
C GLU A 111 7.18 19.33 -7.41
N GLY A 112 8.43 18.86 -7.56
CA GLY A 112 8.77 17.65 -8.30
C GLY A 112 8.29 16.34 -7.67
N SER A 113 8.01 16.31 -6.36
CA SER A 113 7.58 15.12 -5.64
C SER A 113 6.20 15.24 -4.99
N ARG A 114 5.43 16.30 -5.29
CA ARG A 114 4.16 16.60 -4.59
C ARG A 114 3.15 15.46 -4.70
N GLY A 115 2.96 14.92 -5.90
CA GLY A 115 2.01 13.84 -6.18
C GLY A 115 2.43 12.53 -5.55
N THR A 116 3.69 12.15 -5.71
CA THR A 116 4.23 10.93 -5.09
C THR A 116 4.21 11.00 -3.56
N GLN A 117 4.44 12.17 -2.96
CA GLN A 117 4.30 12.35 -1.52
C GLN A 117 2.84 12.24 -1.06
N ALA A 118 1.89 12.77 -1.84
CA ALA A 118 0.47 12.58 -1.58
C ALA A 118 0.08 11.09 -1.62
N CYS A 119 0.63 10.32 -2.57
CA CYS A 119 0.44 8.86 -2.60
C CYS A 119 1.01 8.15 -1.35
N ILE A 120 2.19 8.56 -0.87
CA ILE A 120 2.77 7.99 0.37
C ILE A 120 1.85 8.24 1.56
N ASN A 121 1.40 9.48 1.73
CA ASN A 121 0.49 9.84 2.81
C ASN A 121 -0.84 9.09 2.68
N ALA A 122 -1.37 8.98 1.46
CA ALA A 122 -2.60 8.24 1.16
C ALA A 122 -2.49 6.76 1.52
N ALA A 123 -1.40 6.08 1.15
CA ALA A 123 -1.17 4.69 1.49
C ALA A 123 -1.11 4.45 3.01
N ASN A 124 -0.49 5.37 3.76
CA ASN A 124 -0.46 5.30 5.23
C ASN A 124 -1.87 5.43 5.83
N THR A 125 -2.68 6.39 5.34
CA THR A 125 -4.07 6.55 5.78
C THR A 125 -4.90 5.30 5.49
N VAL A 126 -4.79 4.75 4.26
CA VAL A 126 -5.52 3.53 3.89
C VAL A 126 -5.08 2.33 4.72
N SER A 127 -3.79 2.23 5.07
CA SER A 127 -3.31 1.19 5.98
C SER A 127 -3.95 1.30 7.37
N GLY A 128 -4.14 2.51 7.88
CA GLY A 128 -4.89 2.76 9.11
C GLY A 128 -6.36 2.33 9.01
N ILE A 129 -7.01 2.60 7.86
CA ILE A 129 -8.39 2.15 7.59
C ILE A 129 -8.49 0.63 7.57
N ILE A 130 -7.53 -0.07 6.94
CA ILE A 130 -7.49 -1.54 6.94
C ILE A 130 -7.40 -2.08 8.37
N GLY A 131 -6.55 -1.49 9.22
CA GLY A 131 -6.47 -1.90 10.63
C GLY A 131 -7.76 -1.67 11.44
N ASP A 132 -8.46 -0.57 11.18
CA ASP A 132 -9.79 -0.29 11.77
C ASP A 132 -10.84 -1.31 11.30
N LEU A 133 -10.82 -1.65 10.00
CA LEU A 133 -11.69 -2.67 9.43
C LEU A 133 -11.40 -4.07 9.99
N ASP A 134 -10.12 -4.46 10.12
CA ASP A 134 -9.74 -5.74 10.72
C ASP A 134 -10.24 -5.84 12.19
N THR A 135 -10.19 -4.74 12.93
CA THR A 135 -10.77 -4.66 14.29
C THR A 135 -12.30 -4.77 14.26
N THR A 136 -12.95 -4.12 13.29
CA THR A 136 -14.41 -4.18 13.14
C THR A 136 -14.88 -5.58 12.73
N ILE A 137 -14.13 -6.27 11.87
CA ILE A 137 -14.34 -7.67 11.50
C ILE A 137 -14.29 -8.54 12.76
N MET A 138 -13.28 -8.36 13.61
CA MET A 138 -13.17 -9.10 14.87
C MET A 138 -14.41 -8.94 15.76
N PHE A 139 -14.93 -7.70 15.91
CA PHE A 139 -16.16 -7.45 16.66
C PHE A 139 -17.41 -8.09 16.05
N ALA A 140 -17.50 -8.13 14.72
CA ALA A 140 -18.60 -8.77 14.01
C ALA A 140 -18.53 -10.29 14.16
N THR A 141 -17.35 -10.89 14.00
CA THR A 141 -17.13 -12.34 14.17
C THR A 141 -17.43 -12.81 15.59
N SER A 142 -17.14 -12.00 16.61
CA SER A 142 -17.50 -12.32 18.00
C SER A 142 -18.96 -12.03 18.35
N GLY A 143 -19.78 -11.53 17.41
CA GLY A 143 -21.18 -11.17 17.64
C GLY A 143 -21.37 -9.97 18.57
N THR A 144 -20.31 -9.18 18.79
CA THR A 144 -20.32 -8.00 19.67
C THR A 144 -20.55 -6.68 18.92
N LEU A 145 -20.64 -6.73 17.59
CA LEU A 145 -20.99 -5.59 16.75
C LEU A 145 -22.50 -5.33 16.83
N ASN A 146 -22.89 -4.65 17.90
CA ASN A 146 -24.28 -4.40 18.22
C ASN A 146 -24.82 -3.14 17.54
N PRO A 147 -26.08 -3.15 17.07
CA PRO A 147 -26.75 -1.96 16.59
C PRO A 147 -26.69 -0.85 17.64
N SER A 148 -26.25 0.35 17.23
CA SER A 148 -26.53 1.56 18.01
C SER A 148 -28.04 1.67 18.21
N ARG A 149 -28.49 2.23 19.33
CA ARG A 149 -29.91 2.32 19.78
C ARG A 149 -30.93 2.96 18.77
N GLY A 150 -30.52 3.27 17.54
CA GLY A 150 -31.35 3.80 16.46
C GLY A 150 -31.96 2.71 15.57
N GLN A 151 -33.16 2.97 15.06
CA GLN A 151 -33.93 2.10 14.15
C GLN A 151 -33.41 2.11 12.69
N GLU A 152 -32.16 2.51 12.45
CA GLU A 152 -31.63 2.57 11.08
C GLU A 152 -31.59 1.17 10.48
N LYS A 153 -31.96 1.07 9.20
CA LYS A 153 -31.91 -0.18 8.43
C LYS A 153 -30.76 -0.15 7.45
N PHE A 154 -30.30 -1.33 7.05
CA PHE A 154 -29.27 -1.45 6.02
C PHE A 154 -29.63 -0.72 4.72
N GLY A 155 -30.92 -0.75 4.34
CA GLY A 155 -31.44 -0.04 3.18
C GLY A 155 -31.16 1.48 3.20
N ASP A 156 -31.11 2.10 4.37
CA ASP A 156 -30.86 3.54 4.53
C ASP A 156 -29.41 3.90 4.17
N HIS A 157 -28.47 2.99 4.46
CA HIS A 157 -27.04 3.14 4.14
C HIS A 157 -26.69 2.68 2.72
N ARG A 158 -27.52 1.84 2.11
CA ARG A 158 -27.25 1.20 0.81
C ARG A 158 -26.96 2.22 -0.30
N GLU A 159 -27.75 3.28 -0.40
CA GLU A 159 -27.55 4.29 -1.45
C GLU A 159 -26.22 5.02 -1.31
N ALA A 160 -25.83 5.36 -0.07
CA ALA A 160 -24.55 6.00 0.22
C ALA A 160 -23.38 5.09 -0.16
N ILE A 161 -23.46 3.79 0.15
CA ILE A 161 -22.45 2.79 -0.24
C ILE A 161 -22.35 2.69 -1.76
N LEU A 162 -23.47 2.56 -2.48
CA LEU A 162 -23.47 2.46 -3.95
C LEU A 162 -22.89 3.71 -4.61
N LYS A 163 -23.22 4.90 -4.09
CA LYS A 163 -22.75 6.18 -4.62
C LYS A 163 -21.25 6.35 -4.42
N THR A 164 -20.74 6.06 -3.22
CA THR A 164 -19.32 6.19 -2.89
C THR A 164 -18.47 5.15 -3.60
N ALA A 165 -18.94 3.90 -3.72
CA ALA A 165 -18.27 2.85 -4.48
C ALA A 165 -18.13 3.23 -5.98
N LYS A 166 -19.16 3.82 -6.59
CA LYS A 166 -19.06 4.33 -7.97
C LYS A 166 -18.07 5.49 -8.11
N ALA A 167 -18.05 6.41 -7.15
CA ALA A 167 -17.05 7.49 -7.13
C ALA A 167 -15.62 6.93 -7.08
N LEU A 168 -15.41 5.82 -6.35
CA LEU A 168 -14.09 5.19 -6.24
C LEU A 168 -13.60 4.56 -7.56
N VAL A 169 -14.51 4.15 -8.45
CA VAL A 169 -14.17 3.73 -9.83
C VAL A 169 -13.66 4.92 -10.64
N GLU A 170 -14.27 6.10 -10.48
CA GLU A 170 -13.79 7.32 -11.15
C GLU A 170 -12.44 7.78 -10.57
N ASP A 171 -12.26 7.69 -9.25
CA ASP A 171 -10.97 7.96 -8.60
C ASP A 171 -9.87 6.99 -9.09
N THR A 172 -10.21 5.73 -9.35
CA THR A 172 -9.28 4.74 -9.93
C THR A 172 -8.77 5.20 -11.30
N LYS A 173 -9.67 5.70 -12.16
CA LYS A 173 -9.29 6.26 -13.47
C LYS A 173 -8.43 7.52 -13.30
N ALA A 174 -8.79 8.38 -12.35
CA ALA A 174 -8.06 9.61 -12.07
C ALA A 174 -6.63 9.33 -11.58
N LEU A 175 -6.42 8.30 -10.75
CA LEU A 175 -5.09 7.86 -10.31
C LEU A 175 -4.24 7.38 -11.48
N VAL A 176 -4.80 6.53 -12.35
CA VAL A 176 -4.09 6.02 -13.54
C VAL A 176 -3.70 7.16 -14.48
N ALA A 177 -4.63 8.09 -14.73
CA ALA A 177 -4.36 9.28 -15.55
C ALA A 177 -3.34 10.22 -14.88
N GLY A 178 -3.42 10.36 -13.55
CA GLY A 178 -2.50 11.17 -12.75
C GLY A 178 -1.05 10.70 -12.82
N ALA A 179 -0.81 9.38 -12.84
CA ALA A 179 0.54 8.81 -13.01
C ALA A 179 1.21 9.23 -14.32
N ALA A 180 0.42 9.33 -15.39
CA ALA A 180 0.89 9.72 -16.73
C ALA A 180 0.90 11.24 -16.96
N SER A 181 0.34 12.03 -16.05
CA SER A 181 0.18 13.48 -16.20
C SER A 181 1.24 14.24 -15.39
N ASN A 182 0.84 14.97 -14.34
CA ASN A 182 1.73 15.79 -13.52
C ASN A 182 1.47 15.61 -12.03
N GLN A 183 2.45 16.04 -11.21
CA GLN A 183 2.45 15.85 -9.76
C GLN A 183 1.26 16.53 -9.07
N GLU A 184 0.74 17.65 -9.59
CA GLU A 184 -0.42 18.33 -8.99
C GLU A 184 -1.69 17.51 -9.19
N GLN A 185 -1.95 17.07 -10.42
CA GLN A 185 -3.12 16.23 -10.71
C GLN A 185 -3.05 14.89 -9.98
N LEU A 186 -1.87 14.29 -9.89
CA LEU A 186 -1.67 13.08 -9.10
C LEU A 186 -1.96 13.32 -7.61
N ALA A 187 -1.52 14.44 -7.04
CA ALA A 187 -1.79 14.77 -5.65
C ALA A 187 -3.29 14.88 -5.36
N VAL A 188 -4.03 15.58 -6.23
CA VAL A 188 -5.49 15.73 -6.12
C VAL A 188 -6.19 14.37 -6.26
N ALA A 189 -5.78 13.53 -7.22
CA ALA A 189 -6.35 12.20 -7.40
C ALA A 189 -6.15 11.31 -6.16
N ALA A 190 -4.95 11.30 -5.58
CA ALA A 190 -4.66 10.55 -4.35
C ALA A 190 -5.51 11.04 -3.17
N GLN A 191 -5.64 12.36 -2.99
CA GLN A 191 -6.46 12.93 -1.92
C GLN A 191 -7.95 12.63 -2.08
N ASN A 192 -8.46 12.70 -3.31
CA ASN A 192 -9.86 12.35 -3.61
C ASN A 192 -10.13 10.87 -3.30
N ALA A 193 -9.25 9.97 -3.73
CA ALA A 193 -9.37 8.55 -3.46
C ALA A 193 -9.42 8.24 -1.95
N VAL A 194 -8.56 8.89 -1.15
CA VAL A 194 -8.58 8.77 0.33
C VAL A 194 -9.90 9.24 0.92
N ARG A 195 -10.40 10.41 0.51
CA ARG A 195 -11.69 10.91 0.98
C ARG A 195 -12.83 9.94 0.65
N THR A 196 -12.81 9.39 -0.56
CA THR A 196 -13.84 8.45 -1.02
C THR A 196 -13.80 7.14 -0.24
N ILE A 197 -12.63 6.55 0.02
CA ILE A 197 -12.54 5.29 0.78
C ILE A 197 -12.88 5.47 2.26
N VAL A 198 -12.59 6.62 2.87
CA VAL A 198 -13.04 6.95 4.23
C VAL A 198 -14.58 6.96 4.26
N ASN A 199 -15.21 7.73 3.37
CA ASN A 199 -16.67 7.81 3.30
C ASN A 199 -17.33 6.45 3.00
N LEU A 200 -16.72 5.64 2.12
CA LEU A 200 -17.21 4.30 1.80
C LEU A 200 -17.11 3.38 3.01
N THR A 201 -15.99 3.41 3.72
CA THR A 201 -15.76 2.61 4.93
C THR A 201 -16.75 2.97 6.03
N ASP A 202 -16.99 4.26 6.26
CA ASP A 202 -17.96 4.70 7.27
C ASP A 202 -19.39 4.32 6.90
N ALA A 203 -19.79 4.47 5.64
CA ALA A 203 -21.11 4.04 5.18
C ALA A 203 -21.30 2.52 5.31
N VAL A 204 -20.28 1.73 5.00
CA VAL A 204 -20.31 0.27 5.16
C VAL A 204 -20.35 -0.14 6.63
N LYS A 205 -19.57 0.49 7.51
CA LYS A 205 -19.61 0.21 8.96
C LYS A 205 -20.99 0.52 9.55
N SER A 206 -21.56 1.67 9.22
CA SER A 206 -22.92 2.04 9.66
C SER A 206 -23.97 1.07 9.11
N GLY A 207 -23.85 0.68 7.84
CA GLY A 207 -24.68 -0.37 7.23
C GLY A 207 -24.55 -1.70 7.98
N ALA A 208 -23.33 -2.17 8.25
CA ALA A 208 -23.09 -3.42 8.95
C ALA A 208 -23.69 -3.40 10.37
N VAL A 209 -23.49 -2.32 11.13
CA VAL A 209 -24.07 -2.15 12.48
C VAL A 209 -25.61 -2.16 12.47
N SER A 210 -26.24 -1.67 11.39
CA SER A 210 -27.71 -1.68 11.24
C SER A 210 -28.30 -3.06 10.92
N LEU A 211 -27.47 -4.05 10.55
CA LEU A 211 -27.91 -5.44 10.45
C LEU A 211 -28.08 -6.01 11.87
N SER A 212 -29.16 -6.77 12.08
CA SER A 212 -29.41 -7.46 13.36
C SER A 212 -28.20 -8.29 13.77
N SER A 213 -27.88 -8.32 15.07
CA SER A 213 -26.81 -9.17 15.63
C SER A 213 -26.98 -10.66 15.30
N ASP A 214 -28.23 -11.10 15.05
CA ASP A 214 -28.57 -12.45 14.58
C ASP A 214 -28.14 -12.73 13.13
N ASN A 215 -27.50 -11.76 12.47
CA ASN A 215 -26.96 -11.86 11.12
C ASN A 215 -25.48 -11.40 11.10
N ALA A 216 -24.71 -11.88 12.08
CA ALA A 216 -23.27 -11.60 12.21
C ALA A 216 -22.50 -11.99 10.93
N GLU A 217 -22.94 -13.04 10.23
CA GLU A 217 -22.36 -13.48 8.96
C GLU A 217 -22.48 -12.41 7.86
N ALA A 218 -23.64 -11.75 7.77
CA ALA A 218 -23.83 -10.65 6.82
C ALA A 218 -23.02 -9.41 7.20
N GLN A 219 -22.91 -9.11 8.51
CA GLN A 219 -22.05 -8.02 8.99
C GLN A 219 -20.60 -8.25 8.55
N VAL A 220 -20.05 -9.43 8.88
CA VAL A 220 -18.69 -9.85 8.49
C VAL A 220 -18.51 -9.78 6.97
N MET A 221 -19.49 -10.24 6.20
CA MET A 221 -19.42 -10.25 4.74
C MET A 221 -19.27 -8.85 4.12
N VAL A 222 -20.08 -7.87 4.53
CA VAL A 222 -20.01 -6.51 3.96
C VAL A 222 -18.73 -5.81 4.42
N ILE A 223 -18.32 -5.98 5.68
CA ILE A 223 -17.09 -5.38 6.20
C ILE A 223 -15.86 -5.98 5.52
N HIS A 224 -15.82 -7.29 5.29
CA HIS A 224 -14.76 -7.93 4.50
C HIS A 224 -14.69 -7.38 3.08
N ALA A 225 -15.84 -7.20 2.41
CA ALA A 225 -15.86 -6.68 1.06
C ALA A 225 -15.27 -5.26 0.95
N VAL A 226 -15.56 -4.36 1.90
CA VAL A 226 -14.94 -3.02 1.89
C VAL A 226 -13.46 -3.05 2.30
N ARG A 227 -13.05 -3.99 3.15
CA ARG A 227 -11.65 -4.22 3.49
C ARG A 227 -10.83 -4.64 2.28
N ASP A 228 -11.37 -5.51 1.43
CA ASP A 228 -10.70 -5.94 0.21
C ASP A 228 -10.58 -4.79 -0.80
N VAL A 229 -11.61 -3.93 -0.88
CA VAL A 229 -11.56 -2.66 -1.64
C VAL A 229 -10.48 -1.72 -1.10
N ALA A 230 -10.35 -1.56 0.22
CA ALA A 230 -9.30 -0.74 0.82
C ALA A 230 -7.89 -1.29 0.53
N ALA A 231 -7.70 -2.61 0.61
CA ALA A 231 -6.44 -3.26 0.27
C ALA A 231 -6.08 -3.07 -1.22
N ALA A 232 -7.06 -3.27 -2.12
CA ALA A 232 -6.87 -3.03 -3.54
C ALA A 232 -6.53 -1.56 -3.85
N LEU A 233 -7.14 -0.60 -3.13
CA LEU A 233 -6.82 0.81 -3.26
C LEU A 233 -5.40 1.13 -2.79
N SER A 234 -4.95 0.55 -1.69
CA SER A 234 -3.57 0.71 -1.21
C SER A 234 -2.56 0.24 -2.25
N ASN A 235 -2.80 -0.94 -2.84
CA ASN A 235 -1.99 -1.50 -3.92
C ASN A 235 -2.00 -0.59 -5.16
N LEU A 236 -3.18 -0.08 -5.56
CA LEU A 236 -3.32 0.86 -6.67
C LEU A 236 -2.52 2.15 -6.43
N ILE A 237 -2.61 2.74 -5.23
CA ILE A 237 -1.87 3.97 -4.88
C ILE A 237 -0.36 3.71 -4.93
N SER A 238 0.10 2.57 -4.43
CA SER A 238 1.50 2.16 -4.49
C SER A 238 1.99 1.99 -5.93
N ALA A 239 1.22 1.29 -6.77
CA ALA A 239 1.52 1.14 -8.19
C ALA A 239 1.52 2.49 -8.92
N THR A 240 0.58 3.38 -8.58
CA THR A 240 0.48 4.74 -9.14
C THR A 240 1.72 5.56 -8.80
N LYS A 241 2.19 5.52 -7.54
CA LYS A 241 3.44 6.16 -7.11
C LYS A 241 4.63 5.65 -7.92
N ASN A 242 4.74 4.33 -8.07
CA ASN A 242 5.87 3.72 -8.75
C ASN A 242 5.87 4.00 -10.26
N ALA A 243 4.69 4.13 -10.86
CA ALA A 243 4.49 4.47 -12.26
C ALA A 243 4.62 5.98 -12.56
N SER A 244 4.48 6.84 -11.55
CA SER A 244 4.47 8.30 -11.72
C SER A 244 5.74 8.81 -12.42
N GLY A 245 5.55 9.52 -13.52
CA GLY A 245 6.65 10.12 -14.30
C GLY A 245 7.44 9.14 -15.16
N ARG A 246 7.01 7.87 -15.27
CA ARG A 246 7.62 6.88 -16.17
C ARG A 246 7.01 6.94 -17.57
N ALA A 247 7.74 6.38 -18.54
CA ALA A 247 7.26 6.26 -19.91
C ALA A 247 6.06 5.29 -20.00
N LEU A 248 5.19 5.49 -20.99
CA LEU A 248 3.96 4.68 -21.16
C LEU A 248 4.22 3.17 -21.37
N HIS A 249 5.40 2.80 -21.86
CA HIS A 249 5.81 1.41 -22.10
C HIS A 249 6.65 0.80 -20.96
N ASP A 250 6.87 1.55 -19.87
CA ASP A 250 7.59 1.04 -18.70
C ASP A 250 6.77 -0.09 -18.02
N PRO A 251 7.39 -1.20 -17.58
CA PRO A 251 6.70 -2.28 -16.86
C PRO A 251 5.84 -1.82 -15.68
N ALA A 252 6.23 -0.75 -14.98
CA ALA A 252 5.46 -0.18 -13.88
C ALA A 252 4.07 0.33 -14.33
N MET A 253 3.93 0.78 -15.58
CA MET A 253 2.64 1.15 -16.16
C MET A 253 1.76 -0.07 -16.44
N GLY A 254 2.35 -1.24 -16.66
CA GLY A 254 1.65 -2.53 -16.70
C GLY A 254 1.06 -2.87 -15.33
N ASN A 255 1.90 -2.86 -14.29
CA ASN A 255 1.48 -3.13 -12.91
C ASN A 255 0.38 -2.17 -12.44
N LEU A 256 0.46 -0.88 -12.81
CA LEU A 256 -0.60 0.09 -12.54
C LEU A 256 -1.95 -0.28 -13.18
N LYS A 257 -1.95 -0.75 -14.43
CA LYS A 257 -3.18 -1.19 -15.11
C LYS A 257 -3.78 -2.43 -14.45
N ASP A 258 -2.93 -3.38 -14.06
CA ASP A 258 -3.37 -4.60 -13.38
C ASP A 258 -3.96 -4.28 -11.99
N ALA A 259 -3.30 -3.42 -11.22
CA ALA A 259 -3.82 -2.94 -9.94
C ALA A 259 -5.16 -2.21 -10.10
N ALA A 260 -5.32 -1.39 -11.14
CA ALA A 260 -6.59 -0.72 -11.44
C ALA A 260 -7.70 -1.71 -11.81
N LYS A 261 -7.39 -2.77 -12.55
CA LYS A 261 -8.34 -3.85 -12.86
C LYS A 261 -8.79 -4.57 -11.59
N ILE A 262 -7.85 -4.93 -10.71
CA ILE A 262 -8.13 -5.56 -9.42
C ILE A 262 -9.04 -4.65 -8.58
N MET A 263 -8.76 -3.34 -8.56
CA MET A 263 -9.59 -2.37 -7.85
C MET A 263 -11.04 -2.35 -8.35
N VAL A 264 -11.24 -2.29 -9.67
CA VAL A 264 -12.60 -2.31 -10.27
C VAL A 264 -13.33 -3.63 -10.00
N THR A 265 -12.62 -4.77 -10.04
CA THR A 265 -13.20 -6.07 -9.68
C THR A 265 -13.68 -6.06 -8.22
N ASN A 266 -12.84 -5.63 -7.28
CA ASN A 266 -13.20 -5.58 -5.86
C ASN A 266 -14.39 -4.65 -5.58
N VAL A 267 -14.43 -3.48 -6.22
CA VAL A 267 -15.59 -2.58 -6.13
C VAL A 267 -16.86 -3.25 -6.68
N THR A 268 -16.74 -3.97 -7.80
CA THR A 268 -17.87 -4.72 -8.37
C THR A 268 -18.37 -5.82 -7.43
N SER A 269 -17.45 -6.56 -6.79
CA SER A 269 -17.78 -7.58 -5.80
C SER A 269 -18.45 -6.96 -4.56
N LEU A 270 -17.98 -5.82 -4.06
CA LEU A 270 -18.66 -5.07 -2.99
C LEU A 270 -20.09 -4.66 -3.38
N LEU A 271 -20.29 -4.11 -4.58
CA LEU A 271 -21.63 -3.73 -5.06
C LEU A 271 -22.57 -4.94 -5.13
N LYS A 272 -22.07 -6.11 -5.55
CA LYS A 272 -22.83 -7.36 -5.52
C LYS A 272 -23.17 -7.78 -4.08
N THR A 273 -22.22 -7.72 -3.16
CA THR A 273 -22.46 -8.05 -1.74
C THR A 273 -23.55 -7.16 -1.14
N VAL A 274 -23.43 -5.84 -1.33
CA VAL A 274 -24.38 -4.84 -0.79
C VAL A 274 -25.78 -5.00 -1.36
N LYS A 275 -25.91 -5.30 -2.67
CA LYS A 275 -27.23 -5.51 -3.30
C LYS A 275 -27.99 -6.69 -2.69
N ASN A 276 -27.25 -7.68 -2.20
CA ASN A 276 -27.79 -8.99 -1.87
C ASN A 276 -27.70 -9.33 -0.38
N VAL A 277 -27.24 -8.41 0.46
CA VAL A 277 -27.14 -8.67 1.90
C VAL A 277 -28.51 -8.95 2.55
N GLU A 278 -29.59 -8.48 1.92
CA GLU A 278 -30.98 -8.75 2.31
C GLU A 278 -31.53 -10.05 1.69
N ASP A 279 -30.86 -10.62 0.68
CA ASP A 279 -31.26 -11.87 -0.01
C ASP A 279 -30.59 -13.09 0.62
N LYS A 280 -31.22 -13.61 1.67
CA LYS A 280 -30.74 -14.77 2.45
C LYS A 280 -30.56 -16.04 1.61
N ASN A 281 -31.21 -16.18 0.46
CA ASN A 281 -31.23 -17.43 -0.31
C ASN A 281 -29.98 -17.65 -1.17
N GLN A 282 -29.17 -16.62 -1.42
CA GLN A 282 -27.96 -16.70 -2.24
C GLN A 282 -26.68 -16.27 -1.50
N MET A 283 -26.79 -16.01 -0.20
CA MET A 283 -25.72 -15.42 0.60
C MET A 283 -24.48 -16.33 0.72
N GLY A 284 -24.68 -17.61 0.98
CA GLY A 284 -23.61 -18.61 1.10
C GLY A 284 -22.87 -18.85 -0.22
N ALA A 285 -23.60 -18.97 -1.34
CA ALA A 285 -22.98 -19.17 -2.65
C ALA A 285 -22.01 -18.02 -3.01
N ARG A 286 -22.36 -16.77 -2.65
CA ARG A 286 -21.52 -15.60 -2.92
C ARG A 286 -20.34 -15.45 -1.98
N ALA A 287 -20.53 -15.76 -0.69
CA ALA A 287 -19.41 -15.79 0.25
C ALA A 287 -18.33 -16.78 -0.21
N LEU A 288 -18.77 -17.90 -0.80
CA LEU A 288 -17.87 -18.87 -1.40
C LEU A 288 -17.13 -18.30 -2.63
N GLU A 289 -17.85 -17.68 -3.58
CA GLU A 289 -17.22 -17.02 -4.75
C GLU A 289 -16.20 -15.96 -4.32
N ALA A 290 -16.56 -15.08 -3.37
CA ALA A 290 -15.68 -14.04 -2.86
C ALA A 290 -14.45 -14.61 -2.12
N ALA A 291 -14.63 -15.70 -1.36
CA ALA A 291 -13.52 -16.39 -0.71
C ALA A 291 -12.56 -17.00 -1.75
N VAL A 292 -13.08 -17.60 -2.82
CA VAL A 292 -12.27 -18.14 -3.93
C VAL A 292 -11.49 -17.02 -4.63
N GLU A 293 -12.14 -15.90 -5.00
CA GLU A 293 -11.46 -14.76 -5.64
C GLU A 293 -10.35 -14.16 -4.76
N ALA A 294 -10.61 -14.02 -3.45
CA ALA A 294 -9.64 -13.49 -2.51
C ALA A 294 -8.43 -14.42 -2.34
N ILE A 295 -8.68 -15.73 -2.20
CA ILE A 295 -7.62 -16.75 -2.11
C ILE A 295 -6.77 -16.74 -3.40
N ASP A 296 -7.40 -16.68 -4.57
CA ASP A 296 -6.69 -16.63 -5.85
C ASP A 296 -5.82 -15.37 -5.98
N HIS A 297 -6.30 -14.22 -5.50
CA HIS A 297 -5.51 -13.00 -5.45
C HIS A 297 -4.29 -13.12 -4.52
N GLU A 298 -4.50 -13.73 -3.36
CA GLU A 298 -3.46 -13.89 -2.34
C GLU A 298 -2.36 -14.88 -2.78
N ILE A 299 -2.75 -15.96 -3.48
CA ILE A 299 -1.81 -16.89 -4.13
C ILE A 299 -0.98 -16.15 -5.19
N ARG A 300 -1.61 -15.36 -6.07
CA ARG A 300 -0.87 -14.57 -7.08
C ARG A 300 0.10 -13.58 -6.45
N SER A 301 -0.28 -12.95 -5.33
CA SER A 301 0.57 -12.02 -4.57
C SER A 301 1.73 -12.73 -3.85
N TYR A 302 1.50 -13.96 -3.41
CA TYR A 302 2.53 -14.83 -2.86
C TYR A 302 3.55 -15.22 -3.95
N ASP A 303 3.07 -15.70 -5.11
CA ASP A 303 3.90 -16.14 -6.24
C ASP A 303 4.71 -14.99 -6.87
N SER A 304 4.16 -13.78 -6.91
CA SER A 304 4.85 -12.60 -7.45
C SER A 304 5.92 -12.04 -6.52
N GLY A 305 5.95 -12.49 -5.26
CA GLY A 305 6.86 -11.94 -4.27
C GLY A 305 6.46 -10.53 -3.79
N GLU A 306 5.20 -10.12 -3.89
CA GLU A 306 4.74 -8.80 -3.41
C GLU A 306 4.01 -8.86 -2.05
N ALA A 307 3.60 -10.05 -1.58
CA ALA A 307 2.90 -10.20 -0.30
C ALA A 307 3.76 -9.85 0.94
N PRO A 308 3.28 -9.05 1.92
CA PRO A 308 4.03 -8.75 3.13
C PRO A 308 4.27 -10.02 3.96
N GLY A 309 5.52 -10.50 4.01
CA GLY A 309 5.91 -11.62 4.87
C GLY A 309 5.92 -11.20 6.33
N ARG A 310 5.29 -11.99 7.22
CA ARG A 310 5.39 -11.78 8.67
C ARG A 310 6.72 -12.35 9.20
N GLY A 311 7.80 -11.57 9.09
CA GLY A 311 9.08 -11.83 9.78
C GLY A 311 9.62 -13.27 9.61
N THR A 312 10.35 -13.77 10.60
CA THR A 312 10.78 -15.18 10.66
C THR A 312 9.66 -16.04 11.26
N ALA A 313 8.93 -16.77 10.42
CA ALA A 313 7.92 -17.74 10.85
C ALA A 313 8.61 -18.98 11.45
N SER A 314 8.15 -19.43 12.64
CA SER A 314 8.65 -20.68 13.22
C SER A 314 8.01 -21.90 12.55
N ALA A 315 8.65 -23.07 12.63
CA ALA A 315 8.06 -24.32 12.17
C ALA A 315 6.72 -24.63 12.89
N GLU A 316 6.60 -24.21 14.15
CA GLU A 316 5.37 -24.34 14.94
C GLU A 316 4.24 -23.44 14.41
N ASP A 317 4.56 -22.23 13.95
CA ASP A 317 3.57 -21.33 13.34
C ASP A 317 3.00 -21.92 12.04
N VAL A 318 3.83 -22.55 11.22
CA VAL A 318 3.41 -23.22 9.98
C VAL A 318 2.56 -24.46 10.29
N ILE A 319 2.94 -25.25 11.29
CA ILE A 319 2.13 -26.40 11.74
C ILE A 319 0.77 -25.93 12.25
N ARG A 320 0.72 -24.83 12.99
CA ARG A 320 -0.54 -24.25 13.51
C ARG A 320 -1.44 -23.79 12.38
N THR A 321 -0.94 -23.02 11.41
CA THR A 321 -1.76 -22.56 10.28
C THR A 321 -2.20 -23.70 9.37
N THR A 322 -1.39 -24.75 9.20
CA THR A 322 -1.80 -25.96 8.49
C THR A 322 -2.99 -26.66 9.16
N LYS A 323 -3.04 -26.67 10.51
CA LYS A 323 -4.22 -27.16 11.25
C LYS A 323 -5.45 -26.27 11.02
N HIS A 324 -5.30 -24.95 11.03
CA HIS A 324 -6.40 -24.03 10.72
C HIS A 324 -6.99 -24.29 9.33
N VAL A 325 -6.14 -24.57 8.32
CA VAL A 325 -6.61 -24.95 6.97
C VAL A 325 -7.34 -26.29 6.97
N THR A 326 -6.88 -27.26 7.76
CA THR A 326 -7.55 -28.57 7.91
C THR A 326 -8.94 -28.40 8.54
N ASP A 327 -9.04 -27.61 9.61
CA ASP A 327 -10.31 -27.31 10.28
C ASP A 327 -11.27 -26.54 9.37
N ALA A 328 -10.74 -25.58 8.60
CA ALA A 328 -11.52 -24.86 7.59
C ALA A 328 -12.07 -25.82 6.52
N THR A 329 -11.26 -26.76 6.04
CA THR A 329 -11.68 -27.77 5.06
C THR A 329 -12.78 -28.67 5.61
N ALA A 330 -12.65 -29.13 6.86
CA ALA A 330 -13.66 -29.95 7.53
C ALA A 330 -14.98 -29.19 7.72
N ARG A 331 -14.93 -27.91 8.10
CA ARG A 331 -16.11 -27.04 8.21
C ARG A 331 -16.76 -26.79 6.85
N THR A 332 -16.00 -26.57 5.79
CA THR A 332 -16.54 -26.44 4.44
C THR A 332 -17.25 -27.71 3.99
N ALA A 333 -16.70 -28.89 4.27
CA ALA A 333 -17.35 -30.17 3.98
C ALA A 333 -18.65 -30.37 4.78
N ALA A 334 -18.67 -29.96 6.05
CA ALA A 334 -19.87 -30.00 6.87
C ALA A 334 -20.95 -29.03 6.36
N ALA A 335 -20.58 -27.78 6.04
CA ALA A 335 -21.47 -26.78 5.47
C ALA A 335 -22.07 -27.20 4.12
N ALA A 336 -21.28 -27.89 3.29
CA ALA A 336 -21.76 -28.47 2.03
C ALA A 336 -22.82 -29.56 2.24
N LYS A 337 -22.81 -30.25 3.39
CA LYS A 337 -23.81 -31.28 3.73
C LYS A 337 -25.11 -30.68 4.25
N THR A 338 -25.03 -29.58 5.02
CA THR A 338 -26.21 -28.92 5.58
C THR A 338 -26.90 -28.02 4.56
N MET A 339 -26.16 -27.51 3.57
CA MET A 339 -26.62 -26.54 2.56
C MET A 339 -27.26 -25.29 3.18
N GLN A 340 -26.99 -25.04 4.47
CA GLN A 340 -27.45 -23.85 5.17
C GLN A 340 -26.56 -22.69 4.76
N GLN A 341 -27.20 -21.58 4.37
CA GLN A 341 -26.48 -20.42 3.85
C GLN A 341 -25.51 -19.85 4.90
N ALA A 342 -25.92 -19.79 6.18
CA ALA A 342 -25.08 -19.34 7.28
C ALA A 342 -23.82 -20.20 7.46
N ASP A 343 -23.96 -21.54 7.42
CA ASP A 343 -22.82 -22.47 7.53
C ASP A 343 -21.82 -22.26 6.38
N ILE A 344 -22.33 -22.07 5.16
CA ILE A 344 -21.49 -21.84 3.97
C ILE A 344 -20.73 -20.50 4.09
N VAL A 345 -21.38 -19.44 4.57
CA VAL A 345 -20.70 -18.14 4.79
C VAL A 345 -19.61 -18.27 5.85
N ALA A 346 -19.91 -18.88 6.99
CA ALA A 346 -18.97 -19.07 8.08
C ALA A 346 -17.75 -19.90 7.64
N ALA A 347 -17.99 -20.98 6.90
CA ALA A 347 -16.92 -21.80 6.33
C ALA A 347 -16.07 -21.04 5.30
N SER A 348 -16.69 -20.23 4.44
CA SER A 348 -15.99 -19.44 3.42
C SER A 348 -15.07 -18.38 4.03
N ASN A 349 -15.55 -17.65 5.04
CA ASN A 349 -14.75 -16.66 5.77
C ASN A 349 -13.57 -17.32 6.51
N LEU A 350 -13.82 -18.46 7.16
CA LEU A 350 -12.78 -19.22 7.85
C LEU A 350 -11.71 -19.75 6.88
N ALA A 351 -12.12 -20.29 5.73
CA ALA A 351 -11.21 -20.78 4.70
C ALA A 351 -10.30 -19.66 4.18
N ARG A 352 -10.89 -18.49 3.91
CA ARG A 352 -10.15 -17.30 3.47
C ARG A 352 -9.09 -16.89 4.50
N GLN A 353 -9.47 -16.79 5.78
CA GLN A 353 -8.55 -16.43 6.86
C GLN A 353 -7.44 -17.46 7.04
N ALA A 354 -7.76 -18.75 7.03
CA ALA A 354 -6.78 -19.82 7.20
C ALA A 354 -5.73 -19.84 6.08
N VAL A 355 -6.15 -19.61 4.83
CA VAL A 355 -5.22 -19.53 3.68
C VAL A 355 -4.37 -18.27 3.74
N SER A 356 -4.96 -17.12 4.04
CA SER A 356 -4.23 -15.86 4.23
C SER A 356 -3.13 -15.97 5.29
N GLU A 357 -3.48 -16.53 6.45
CA GLU A 357 -2.52 -16.80 7.51
C GLU A 357 -1.41 -17.74 7.02
N LEU A 358 -1.74 -18.87 6.38
CA LEU A 358 -0.74 -19.82 5.87
C LEU A 358 0.23 -19.18 4.87
N LEU A 359 -0.27 -18.40 3.92
CA LEU A 359 0.56 -17.71 2.91
C LEU A 359 1.48 -16.66 3.54
N SER A 360 1.04 -16.01 4.63
CA SER A 360 1.86 -15.02 5.34
C SER A 360 3.04 -15.63 6.13
N PHE A 361 2.91 -16.88 6.60
CA PHE A 361 3.94 -17.59 7.38
C PHE A 361 4.82 -18.53 6.53
N SER A 362 4.43 -18.87 5.30
CA SER A 362 5.20 -19.78 4.44
C SER A 362 6.35 -19.10 3.69
N ARG A 363 6.32 -17.77 3.55
CA ARG A 363 7.31 -16.98 2.81
C ARG A 363 8.75 -16.94 3.38
N PRO A 364 9.02 -17.05 4.70
CA PRO A 364 10.38 -17.01 5.24
C PRO A 364 11.19 -18.30 5.03
N LEU A 365 10.59 -19.36 4.48
CA LEU A 365 11.23 -20.67 4.33
C LEU A 365 11.96 -20.77 2.98
N GLU A 366 13.09 -20.07 2.84
CA GLU A 366 14.17 -20.58 1.97
C GLU A 366 14.63 -21.96 2.48
N PRO A 367 15.16 -22.83 1.59
CA PRO A 367 14.77 -24.23 1.51
C PRO A 367 15.35 -25.04 2.67
N LEU A 368 14.54 -25.29 3.69
CA LEU A 368 14.78 -26.43 4.58
C LEU A 368 14.25 -27.70 3.90
N PRO A 369 14.93 -28.84 4.04
CA PRO A 369 14.68 -30.08 3.31
C PRO A 369 13.41 -30.81 3.80
N ILE A 370 12.26 -30.16 3.69
CA ILE A 370 10.94 -30.68 4.12
C ILE A 370 10.19 -31.29 2.92
N ALA A 371 10.69 -31.08 1.68
CA ALA A 371 10.15 -31.70 0.47
C ALA A 371 10.09 -33.23 0.54
N LEU A 372 10.95 -33.89 1.33
CA LEU A 372 10.91 -35.34 1.56
C LEU A 372 9.84 -35.78 2.57
N THR A 373 9.44 -34.92 3.50
CA THR A 373 8.47 -35.28 4.55
C THR A 373 7.03 -35.15 4.05
N ILE A 374 6.74 -34.13 3.22
CA ILE A 374 5.39 -33.93 2.66
C ILE A 374 5.08 -35.01 1.61
N GLN A 375 6.06 -35.40 0.79
CA GLN A 375 5.88 -36.45 -0.22
C GLN A 375 5.58 -37.82 0.39
N ASN A 376 6.10 -38.11 1.60
CA ASN A 376 5.81 -39.33 2.36
C ASN A 376 4.48 -39.28 3.13
N SER A 377 3.93 -38.10 3.39
CA SER A 377 2.71 -37.92 4.20
C SER A 377 1.43 -37.90 3.34
N VAL A 378 1.53 -37.43 2.09
CA VAL A 378 0.39 -37.27 1.17
C VAL A 378 0.14 -38.54 0.33
N THR A 379 1.15 -39.40 0.14
CA THR A 379 1.02 -40.63 -0.68
C THR A 379 0.53 -41.86 0.10
N ALA A 380 0.53 -41.83 1.43
CA ALA A 380 0.15 -42.98 2.26
C ALA A 380 -1.37 -43.28 2.33
N PRO A 381 -2.31 -42.32 2.27
CA PRO A 381 -3.73 -42.66 2.39
C PRO A 381 -4.38 -43.15 1.08
N TRP A 382 -3.76 -42.92 -0.08
CA TRP A 382 -4.39 -43.14 -1.38
C TRP A 382 -4.15 -44.55 -1.97
N THR A 383 -3.28 -45.36 -1.37
CA THR A 383 -2.96 -46.71 -1.89
C THR A 383 -3.71 -47.86 -1.22
N MET A 384 -4.56 -47.61 -0.20
CA MET A 384 -5.37 -48.66 0.44
C MET A 384 -6.85 -48.71 0.01
N ALA A 385 -7.29 -47.86 -0.91
CA ALA A 385 -8.71 -47.80 -1.33
C ALA A 385 -9.02 -48.45 -2.70
N GLU A 386 -8.02 -49.02 -3.40
CA GLU A 386 -8.21 -49.66 -4.72
C GLU A 386 -7.83 -51.15 -4.71
N THR A 387 -8.48 -51.96 -3.88
CA THR A 387 -8.60 -53.40 -4.18
C THR A 387 -9.93 -53.95 -3.67
N SER A 388 -10.96 -53.91 -4.52
CA SER A 388 -11.93 -54.99 -4.74
C SER A 388 -13.00 -54.53 -5.74
N PRO A 389 -13.13 -55.24 -6.86
CA PRO A 389 -14.42 -55.86 -7.10
C PRO A 389 -14.29 -57.33 -7.51
N SER A 390 -15.19 -58.12 -6.92
CA SER A 390 -15.56 -59.45 -7.35
C SER A 390 -15.84 -59.50 -8.86
N ARG A 391 -15.28 -60.49 -9.56
CA ARG A 391 -16.06 -61.29 -10.52
C ARG A 391 -15.40 -62.62 -10.85
N SER A 392 -16.23 -63.65 -10.68
CA SER A 392 -16.11 -65.02 -11.18
C SER A 392 -15.73 -65.06 -12.66
N GLY A 393 -14.97 -66.09 -13.03
CA GLY A 393 -14.28 -66.19 -14.31
C GLY A 393 -15.15 -66.40 -15.56
N ARG A 394 -14.50 -66.22 -16.72
CA ARG A 394 -14.38 -67.20 -17.81
C ARG A 394 -13.42 -66.68 -18.90
N SER A 395 -12.45 -67.54 -19.22
CA SER A 395 -11.69 -67.76 -20.47
C SER A 395 -11.83 -66.82 -21.68
N TRP A 396 -10.69 -66.20 -22.11
CA TRP A 396 -9.91 -66.33 -23.38
C TRP A 396 -10.65 -66.68 -24.72
N PRO A 397 -10.11 -66.40 -25.95
CA PRO A 397 -9.05 -65.43 -26.35
C PRO A 397 -9.07 -64.87 -27.81
N HIS A 398 -8.01 -64.10 -28.13
CA HIS A 398 -7.36 -63.81 -29.44
C HIS A 398 -8.19 -63.03 -30.49
N PHE A 399 -7.73 -61.91 -31.07
CA PHE A 399 -6.41 -61.56 -31.60
C PHE A 399 -6.02 -60.12 -31.27
#